data_AF-A0A9D2FBR0-F1
#
_entry.id   AF-A0A9D2FBR0-F1
#
_cell.length_a   1.000
_cell.length_b   1.000
_cell.length_c   1.000
_cell.angle_alpha   90.00
_cell.angle_beta   90.00
_cell.angle_gamma   90.00
#
_symmetry.space_group_name_H-M   'P 1'
#
loop_
_entity.id
_entity.type
_entity.pdbx_description
1 polymer ?
#
loop_
_entity_poly.entity_id
_entity_poly.type
_entity_poly.pdbx_seq_one_letter_code
_entity_poly.pdbx_strand_id
1 'polypeptide(L)'
;DEDERAMETTPGFKSKMDKALFADATATSIGAIFGTSNTTTYVESAAGIGAGGRTGLTSVVVALCFAVSAFLATFVSAIPFAATAPALIVVGIMMMSSFKEIQWDDFDEAVPAFFAGVFMALCYSISYGIAAGFIFYCISKICKKQIKEIHPILWIATALFILNFVLLAII
;
A
#
# COMPACT_ATOMS: atom_id res chain seq x y z
N ASP A 1 6.79 14.65 -7.22
CA ASP A 1 6.72 16.11 -7.47
C ASP A 1 5.98 16.52 -8.74
N GLU A 2 6.56 16.45 -9.95
CA GLU A 2 5.91 17.00 -11.16
C GLU A 2 4.73 16.15 -11.66
N ASP A 3 4.89 14.81 -11.68
CA ASP A 3 3.81 13.87 -12.04
C ASP A 3 2.68 13.83 -10.98
N GLU A 4 2.99 14.10 -9.71
CA GLU A 4 2.01 14.19 -8.61
C GLU A 4 1.18 15.47 -8.73
N ARG A 5 1.83 16.62 -8.94
CA ARG A 5 1.14 17.89 -9.21
C ARG A 5 0.30 17.82 -10.49
N ALA A 6 0.78 17.11 -11.52
CA ALA A 6 0.02 16.91 -12.76
C ALA A 6 -1.24 16.07 -12.54
N MET A 7 -1.20 15.10 -11.61
CA MET A 7 -2.36 14.29 -11.21
C MET A 7 -3.40 15.12 -10.44
N GLU A 8 -2.97 16.04 -9.57
CA GLU A 8 -3.88 16.91 -8.82
C GLU A 8 -4.52 18.01 -9.68
N THR A 9 -3.79 18.53 -10.68
CA THR A 9 -4.20 19.73 -11.46
C THR A 9 -4.86 19.44 -12.80
N THR A 10 -4.71 18.23 -13.36
CA THR A 10 -5.24 17.91 -14.69
C THR A 10 -6.44 16.96 -14.61
N PRO A 11 -7.64 17.34 -15.07
CA PRO A 11 -8.76 16.41 -15.15
C PRO A 11 -8.52 15.37 -16.26
N GLY A 12 -8.39 14.11 -15.87
CA GLY A 12 -8.35 12.95 -16.78
C GLY A 12 -7.06 12.14 -16.68
N PHE A 13 -6.98 11.08 -17.48
CA PHE A 13 -5.97 10.02 -17.39
C PHE A 13 -4.64 10.35 -18.09
N LYS A 14 -4.05 11.49 -17.72
CA LYS A 14 -2.90 12.04 -18.45
C LYS A 14 -1.59 11.98 -17.67
N SER A 15 -1.62 11.87 -16.33
CA SER A 15 -0.40 11.68 -15.55
C SER A 15 0.12 10.25 -15.69
N LYS A 16 1.44 10.08 -15.54
CA LYS A 16 2.05 8.76 -15.39
C LYS A 16 1.56 8.07 -14.11
N MET A 17 1.24 8.85 -13.08
CA MET A 17 0.74 8.32 -11.81
C MET A 17 -0.67 7.74 -11.93
N ASP A 18 -1.57 8.39 -12.68
CA ASP A 18 -2.91 7.84 -12.99
C ASP A 18 -2.81 6.48 -13.68
N LYS A 19 -1.91 6.38 -14.66
CA LYS A 19 -1.67 5.14 -15.40
C LYS A 19 -1.09 4.05 -14.50
N ALA A 20 -0.21 4.41 -13.56
CA ALA A 20 0.36 3.48 -12.60
C ALA A 20 -0.71 2.97 -11.61
N LEU A 21 -1.51 3.86 -11.01
CA LEU A 21 -2.60 3.52 -10.08
C LEU A 21 -3.66 2.64 -10.73
N PHE A 22 -4.00 2.90 -12.00
CA PHE A 22 -4.93 2.04 -12.71
C PHE A 22 -4.36 0.68 -13.09
N ALA A 23 -3.08 0.64 -13.46
CA ALA A 23 -2.40 -0.64 -13.68
C ALA A 23 -2.43 -1.48 -12.39
N ASP A 24 -2.16 -0.86 -11.24
CA ASP A 24 -2.22 -1.50 -9.91
C ASP A 24 -3.64 -1.98 -9.56
N ALA A 25 -4.66 -1.14 -9.76
CA ALA A 25 -6.06 -1.51 -9.53
C ALA A 25 -6.53 -2.65 -10.45
N THR A 26 -6.10 -2.64 -11.72
CA THR A 26 -6.42 -3.69 -12.70
C THR A 26 -5.72 -4.99 -12.32
N ALA A 27 -4.42 -4.94 -11.97
CA ALA A 27 -3.65 -6.09 -11.52
C ALA A 27 -4.26 -6.72 -10.26
N THR A 28 -4.65 -5.89 -9.28
CA THR A 28 -5.29 -6.34 -8.04
C THR A 28 -6.64 -6.99 -8.32
N SER A 29 -7.47 -6.39 -9.17
CA SER A 29 -8.79 -6.93 -9.52
C SER A 29 -8.69 -8.28 -10.23
N ILE A 30 -7.74 -8.41 -11.17
CA ILE A 30 -7.48 -9.67 -11.85
C ILE A 30 -6.91 -10.70 -10.87
N GLY A 31 -5.94 -10.33 -10.04
CA GLY A 31 -5.35 -11.21 -9.01
C GLY A 31 -6.39 -11.76 -8.04
N ALA A 32 -7.34 -10.93 -7.60
CA ALA A 32 -8.44 -11.34 -6.74
C ALA A 32 -9.34 -12.41 -7.38
N ILE A 33 -9.58 -12.35 -8.70
CA ILE A 33 -10.34 -13.39 -9.43
C ILE A 33 -9.60 -14.73 -9.42
N PHE A 34 -8.27 -14.70 -9.49
CA PHE A 34 -7.43 -15.90 -9.37
C PHE A 34 -7.18 -16.34 -7.92
N GLY A 35 -7.77 -15.66 -6.93
CA GLY A 35 -7.66 -16.01 -5.51
C GLY A 35 -6.32 -15.64 -4.87
N THR A 36 -5.53 -14.76 -5.50
CA THR A 36 -4.26 -14.29 -4.94
C THR A 36 -4.47 -13.10 -4.01
N SER A 37 -3.51 -12.85 -3.10
CA SER A 37 -3.49 -11.63 -2.29
C SER A 37 -3.28 -10.36 -3.14
N ASN A 38 -3.50 -9.19 -2.56
CA ASN A 38 -3.31 -7.90 -3.24
C ASN A 38 -1.90 -7.80 -3.86
N THR A 39 -1.86 -7.56 -5.16
CA THR A 39 -0.63 -7.28 -5.88
C THR A 39 -0.33 -5.79 -5.75
N THR A 40 0.77 -5.44 -5.10
CA THR A 40 1.21 -4.04 -4.95
C THR A 40 2.61 -3.85 -5.51
N THR A 41 3.00 -2.59 -5.73
CA THR A 41 4.34 -2.25 -6.21
C THR A 41 5.37 -2.49 -5.11
N TYR A 42 6.34 -3.38 -5.37
CA TYR A 42 7.37 -3.77 -4.41
C TYR A 42 8.56 -2.81 -4.40
N VAL A 43 9.13 -2.55 -3.22
CA VAL A 43 10.32 -1.69 -3.05
C VAL A 43 11.54 -2.28 -3.78
N GLU A 44 11.63 -3.60 -3.91
CA GLU A 44 12.69 -4.26 -4.66
C GLU A 44 12.63 -3.93 -6.17
N SER A 45 11.47 -3.54 -6.69
CA SER A 45 11.35 -3.07 -8.08
C SER A 45 12.15 -1.79 -8.31
N ALA A 46 12.35 -0.97 -7.28
CA ALA A 46 13.20 0.21 -7.34
C ALA A 46 14.67 -0.15 -7.59
N ALA A 47 15.15 -1.28 -7.06
CA ALA A 47 16.49 -1.78 -7.35
C ALA A 47 16.64 -2.18 -8.83
N GLY A 48 15.58 -2.76 -9.43
CA GLY A 48 15.54 -3.06 -10.86
C GLY A 48 15.61 -1.81 -11.74
N ILE A 49 14.97 -0.71 -11.32
CA ILE A 49 15.07 0.59 -11.98
C ILE A 49 16.50 1.16 -11.82
N GLY A 50 17.08 1.06 -10.61
CA GLY A 50 18.45 1.48 -10.32
C GLY A 50 19.51 0.73 -11.12
N ALA A 51 19.28 -0.55 -11.43
CA ALA A 51 20.15 -1.37 -12.27
C ALA A 51 20.02 -1.07 -13.78
N GLY A 52 19.19 -0.11 -14.18
CA GLY A 52 19.01 0.31 -15.58
C GLY A 52 17.71 -0.15 -16.24
N GLY A 53 16.79 -0.77 -15.48
CA GLY A 53 15.45 -1.10 -15.95
C GLY A 53 14.63 0.16 -16.23
N ARG A 54 14.60 0.59 -17.49
CA ARG A 54 13.85 1.81 -17.91
C ARG A 54 12.61 1.52 -18.75
N THR A 55 12.36 0.25 -19.09
CA THR A 55 11.20 -0.17 -19.90
C THR A 55 10.39 -1.21 -19.16
N GLY A 56 9.09 -1.30 -19.45
CA GLY A 56 8.22 -2.35 -18.90
C GLY A 56 8.59 -3.77 -19.34
N LEU A 57 9.51 -3.92 -20.30
CA LEU A 57 10.00 -5.22 -20.75
C LEU A 57 10.73 -5.97 -19.63
N THR A 58 11.44 -5.26 -18.74
CA THR A 58 12.08 -5.90 -17.58
C THR A 58 11.05 -6.53 -16.66
N SER A 59 9.95 -5.84 -16.37
CA SER A 59 8.85 -6.36 -15.55
C SER A 59 8.18 -7.59 -16.21
N VAL A 60 8.01 -7.58 -17.54
CA VAL A 60 7.44 -8.72 -18.28
C VAL A 60 8.36 -9.94 -18.24
N VAL A 61 9.67 -9.75 -18.44
CA VAL A 61 10.66 -10.83 -18.36
C VAL A 61 10.69 -11.41 -16.94
N VAL A 62 10.68 -10.56 -15.91
CA VAL A 62 10.61 -11.01 -14.51
C VAL A 62 9.33 -11.80 -14.25
N ALA A 63 8.18 -11.33 -14.72
CA ALA A 63 6.91 -12.05 -14.57
C ALA A 63 6.94 -13.43 -15.25
N LEU A 64 7.53 -13.53 -16.45
CA LEU A 64 7.70 -14.81 -17.15
C LEU A 64 8.64 -15.75 -16.39
N CYS A 65 9.76 -15.24 -15.87
CA CYS A 65 10.68 -16.01 -15.03
C CYS A 65 9.99 -16.50 -13.75
N PHE A 66 9.15 -15.69 -13.12
CA PHE A 66 8.35 -16.11 -11.96
C PHE A 66 7.30 -17.17 -12.33
N ALA A 67 6.65 -17.05 -13.49
CA ALA A 67 5.70 -18.06 -13.98
C ALA A 67 6.39 -19.41 -14.24
N VAL A 68 7.59 -19.39 -14.83
CA VAL A 68 8.40 -20.61 -15.00
C VAL A 68 8.86 -21.15 -13.63
N SER A 69 9.25 -20.27 -12.71
CA SER A 69 9.67 -20.64 -11.35
C SER A 69 8.54 -21.27 -10.54
N ALA A 70 7.27 -20.96 -10.82
CA ALA A 70 6.13 -21.59 -10.18
C ALA A 70 6.07 -23.12 -10.42
N PHE A 71 6.55 -23.61 -11.57
CA PHE A 71 6.70 -25.05 -11.82
C PHE A 71 7.83 -25.67 -10.97
N LEU A 72 8.81 -24.87 -10.57
CA LEU A 72 9.89 -25.25 -9.66
C LEU A 72 9.53 -24.95 -8.19
N ALA A 73 8.28 -24.58 -7.87
CA ALA A 73 7.89 -24.21 -6.51
C ALA A 73 8.19 -25.33 -5.48
N THR A 74 8.14 -26.60 -5.88
CA THR A 74 8.52 -27.76 -5.05
C THR A 74 10.00 -27.76 -4.64
N PHE A 75 10.89 -27.14 -5.43
CA PHE A 75 12.30 -26.94 -5.06
C PHE A 75 12.47 -25.71 -4.16
N VAL A 76 11.66 -24.66 -4.36
CA VAL A 76 11.68 -23.45 -3.54
C VAL A 76 11.20 -23.73 -2.12
N SER A 77 10.23 -24.63 -1.94
CA SER A 77 9.76 -25.04 -0.61
C SER A 77 10.78 -25.85 0.20
N ALA A 78 11.87 -26.33 -0.42
CA ALA A 78 12.98 -26.96 0.26
C ALA A 78 13.94 -25.95 0.93
N ILE A 79 13.79 -24.65 0.66
CA ILE A 79 14.62 -23.59 1.26
C ILE A 79 14.19 -23.39 2.72
N PRO A 80 15.12 -23.48 3.70
CA PRO A 80 14.81 -23.27 5.10
C PRO A 80 14.33 -21.84 5.37
N PHE A 81 13.33 -21.69 6.25
CA PHE A 81 12.87 -20.38 6.72
C PHE A 81 13.99 -19.54 7.36
N ALA A 82 15.01 -20.19 7.92
CA ALA A 82 16.18 -19.50 8.46
C ALA A 82 16.97 -18.72 7.40
N ALA A 83 16.90 -19.11 6.12
CA ALA A 83 17.56 -18.41 5.02
C ALA A 83 16.74 -17.23 4.50
N THR A 84 15.39 -17.30 4.53
CA THR A 84 14.51 -16.25 4.02
C THR A 84 14.21 -15.16 5.06
N ALA A 85 14.20 -15.49 6.35
CA ALA A 85 13.97 -14.54 7.44
C ALA A 85 14.88 -13.29 7.40
N PRO A 86 16.23 -13.40 7.28
CA PRO A 86 17.07 -12.21 7.25
C PRO A 86 16.81 -11.32 6.02
N ALA A 87 16.47 -11.91 4.87
CA ALA A 87 16.09 -11.13 3.69
C ALA A 87 14.81 -10.33 3.93
N LEU A 88 13.78 -10.94 4.52
CA LEU A 88 12.53 -10.26 4.87
C LEU A 88 12.72 -9.14 5.90
N ILE A 89 13.64 -9.31 6.86
CA ILE A 89 13.99 -8.26 7.83
C ILE A 89 14.61 -7.06 7.12
N VAL A 90 15.55 -7.28 6.20
CA VAL A 90 16.20 -6.19 5.44
C VAL A 90 15.18 -5.44 4.59
N VAL A 91 14.28 -6.15 3.91
CA VAL A 91 13.18 -5.53 3.14
C VAL A 91 12.28 -4.68 4.05
N GLY A 92 11.92 -5.19 5.22
CA GLY A 92 11.14 -4.44 6.21
C GLY A 92 11.85 -3.16 6.68
N ILE A 93 13.16 -3.22 6.92
CA ILE A 93 13.97 -2.04 7.26
C ILE A 93 13.97 -1.02 6.12
N MET A 94 14.03 -1.47 4.87
CA MET A 94 13.94 -0.57 3.71
C MET A 94 12.56 0.10 3.64
N MET A 95 11.47 -0.62 3.91
CA MET A 95 10.11 -0.06 3.89
C MET A 95 9.86 0.96 5.02
N MET A 96 10.62 0.89 6.13
CA MET A 96 10.57 1.92 7.18
C MET A 96 11.02 3.30 6.69
N SER A 97 11.74 3.41 5.56
CA SER A 97 12.14 4.72 5.02
C SER A 97 10.93 5.59 4.68
N SER A 98 9.79 5.00 4.32
CA SER A 98 8.56 5.74 4.01
C SER A 98 8.01 6.51 5.21
N PHE A 99 8.33 6.11 6.45
CA PHE A 99 7.94 6.88 7.65
C PHE A 99 8.63 8.24 7.72
N LYS A 100 9.76 8.42 7.02
CA LYS A 100 10.46 9.70 6.94
C LYS A 100 9.71 10.74 6.11
N GLU A 101 8.88 10.29 5.16
CA GLU A 101 8.13 11.17 4.26
C GLU A 101 6.88 11.76 4.93
N ILE A 102 6.51 11.26 6.11
CA ILE A 102 5.37 11.74 6.89
C ILE A 102 5.70 13.09 7.52
N GLN A 103 4.81 14.08 7.40
CA GLN A 103 4.97 15.39 8.02
C GLN A 103 4.66 15.33 9.53
N TRP A 104 5.65 14.94 10.32
CA TRP A 104 5.51 14.80 11.77
C TRP A 104 5.22 16.12 12.51
N ASP A 105 5.51 17.26 11.89
CA ASP A 105 5.22 18.58 12.45
C ASP A 105 3.73 18.97 12.36
N ASP A 106 2.97 18.40 11.41
CA ASP A 106 1.52 18.60 11.36
C ASP A 106 0.79 17.48 12.10
N PHE A 107 0.13 17.85 13.20
CA PHE A 107 -0.70 16.95 13.98
C PHE A 107 -1.82 16.28 13.16
N ASP A 108 -2.27 16.88 12.05
CA ASP A 108 -3.28 16.29 11.18
C ASP A 108 -2.81 15.02 10.47
N GLU A 109 -1.53 14.92 10.18
CA GLU A 109 -0.93 13.77 9.49
C GLU A 109 -0.21 12.86 10.49
N ALA A 110 0.43 13.44 11.50
CA ALA A 110 1.20 12.70 12.51
C ALA A 110 0.31 11.80 13.37
N VAL A 111 -0.85 12.29 13.84
CA VAL A 111 -1.76 11.52 14.71
C VAL A 111 -2.32 10.30 13.97
N PRO A 112 -2.89 10.43 12.76
CA PRO A 112 -3.39 9.28 12.01
C PRO A 112 -2.31 8.28 11.64
N ALA A 113 -1.13 8.75 11.21
CA ALA A 113 0.00 7.89 10.86
C ALA A 113 0.49 7.08 12.06
N PHE A 114 0.62 7.72 13.22
CA PHE A 114 1.03 7.07 14.45
C PHE A 114 0.05 5.96 14.85
N PHE A 115 -1.25 6.28 14.91
CA PHE A 115 -2.25 5.28 15.29
C PHE A 115 -2.38 4.18 14.24
N ALA A 116 -2.28 4.48 12.94
CA ALA A 116 -2.29 3.46 11.90
C ALA A 116 -1.18 2.42 12.11
N GLY A 117 0.05 2.87 12.36
CA GLY A 117 1.19 1.97 12.62
C GLY A 117 1.04 1.17 13.91
N VAL A 118 0.61 1.81 15.00
CA VAL A 118 0.42 1.14 16.30
C VAL A 118 -0.68 0.08 16.23
N PHE A 119 -1.85 0.40 15.66
CA PHE A 119 -2.93 -0.56 15.51
C PHE A 119 -2.57 -1.69 14.53
N MET A 120 -1.80 -1.40 13.49
CA MET A 120 -1.29 -2.43 12.57
C MET A 120 -0.44 -3.47 13.31
N ALA A 121 0.48 -3.00 14.18
CA ALA A 121 1.35 -3.88 14.96
C ALA A 121 0.60 -4.65 16.05
N LEU A 122 -0.33 -3.99 16.77
CA LEU A 122 -1.07 -4.60 17.87
C LEU A 122 -2.14 -5.60 17.39
N CYS A 123 -2.83 -5.30 16.29
CA CYS A 123 -3.87 -6.15 15.75
C CYS A 123 -3.35 -7.22 14.79
N TYR A 124 -2.03 -7.27 14.51
CA TYR A 124 -1.41 -8.15 13.52
C TYR A 124 -2.13 -8.13 12.15
N SER A 125 -2.74 -6.99 11.80
CA SER A 125 -3.60 -6.84 10.63
C SER A 125 -3.42 -5.47 10.01
N ILE A 126 -2.93 -5.48 8.76
CA ILE A 126 -2.76 -4.27 7.95
C ILE A 126 -4.10 -3.57 7.75
N SER A 127 -5.17 -4.32 7.49
CA SER A 127 -6.52 -3.78 7.28
C SER A 127 -7.03 -3.00 8.48
N TYR A 128 -6.84 -3.51 9.70
CA TYR A 128 -7.26 -2.80 10.92
C TYR A 128 -6.41 -1.57 11.21
N GLY A 129 -5.11 -1.62 10.92
CA GLY A 129 -4.23 -0.45 11.00
C GLY A 129 -4.67 0.67 10.04
N ILE A 130 -4.94 0.34 8.77
CA ILE A 130 -5.42 1.31 7.78
C ILE A 130 -6.77 1.90 8.21
N ALA A 131 -7.69 1.05 8.69
CA ALA A 131 -8.99 1.49 9.18
C ALA A 131 -8.86 2.49 10.35
N ALA A 132 -8.00 2.18 11.33
CA ALA A 132 -7.71 3.09 12.44
C ALA A 132 -7.13 4.42 11.92
N GLY A 133 -6.17 4.36 10.98
CA GLY A 133 -5.61 5.54 10.33
C GLY A 133 -6.67 6.46 9.73
N PHE A 134 -7.59 5.92 8.93
CA PHE A 134 -8.68 6.71 8.34
C PHE A 134 -9.64 7.30 9.38
N ILE A 135 -9.96 6.56 10.45
CA ILE A 135 -10.78 7.06 11.55
C ILE A 135 -10.09 8.24 12.25
N PHE A 136 -8.81 8.07 12.64
CA PHE A 136 -8.05 9.13 13.31
C PHE A 136 -7.78 10.34 12.41
N TYR A 137 -7.66 10.13 11.08
CA TYR A 137 -7.55 11.23 10.11
C TYR A 137 -8.83 12.06 10.07
N CYS A 138 -10.00 11.40 9.94
CA CYS A 138 -11.28 12.08 10.01
C CYS A 138 -11.43 12.84 11.35
N ILE A 139 -11.08 12.22 12.48
CA ILE A 139 -11.17 12.86 13.81
C ILE A 139 -10.26 14.09 13.90
N SER A 140 -9.00 14.00 13.47
CA SER A 140 -8.06 15.14 13.54
C SER A 140 -8.55 16.33 12.70
N LYS A 141 -9.00 16.07 11.47
CA LYS A 141 -9.58 17.11 10.58
C LYS A 141 -10.88 17.70 11.14
N ILE A 142 -11.72 16.91 11.83
CA ILE A 142 -12.91 17.40 12.53
C ILE A 142 -12.53 18.33 13.70
N CYS A 143 -11.53 17.95 14.51
CA CYS A 143 -11.06 18.77 15.64
C CYS A 143 -10.55 20.14 15.20
N LYS A 144 -9.87 20.24 14.04
CA LYS A 144 -9.44 21.51 13.43
C LYS A 144 -10.54 22.26 12.68
N LYS A 145 -11.79 21.77 12.67
CA LYS A 145 -12.94 22.30 11.91
C LYS A 145 -12.73 22.37 10.38
N GLN A 146 -11.77 21.62 9.84
CA GLN A 146 -11.46 21.55 8.40
C GLN A 146 -12.22 20.41 7.71
N ILE A 147 -13.51 20.26 8.02
CA ILE A 147 -14.34 19.13 7.57
C ILE A 147 -14.51 19.12 6.03
N LYS A 148 -14.40 20.30 5.39
CA LYS A 148 -14.55 20.45 3.94
C LYS A 148 -13.35 19.98 3.11
N GLU A 149 -12.19 19.75 3.73
CA GLU A 149 -10.99 19.27 3.02
C GLU A 149 -10.97 17.73 2.88
N ILE A 150 -11.86 17.03 3.59
CA ILE A 150 -11.90 15.57 3.53
C ILE A 150 -12.58 15.13 2.24
N HIS A 151 -11.85 14.41 1.39
CA HIS A 151 -12.40 13.86 0.16
C HIS A 151 -13.58 12.92 0.47
N PRO A 152 -14.72 13.00 -0.24
CA PRO A 152 -15.93 12.20 0.05
C PRO A 152 -15.69 10.70 0.12
N ILE A 153 -14.75 10.18 -0.68
CA ILE A 153 -14.34 8.77 -0.67
C ILE A 153 -13.77 8.34 0.69
N LEU A 154 -12.98 9.19 1.34
CA LEU A 154 -12.41 8.86 2.65
C LEU A 154 -13.53 8.78 3.70
N TRP A 155 -14.53 9.64 3.59
CA TRP A 155 -15.69 9.64 4.49
C TRP A 155 -16.51 8.34 4.35
N ILE A 156 -16.77 7.92 3.11
CA ILE A 156 -17.47 6.65 2.82
C ILE A 156 -16.64 5.46 3.31
N ALA A 157 -15.33 5.44 3.03
CA ALA A 157 -14.45 4.35 3.46
C ALA A 157 -14.40 4.23 4.99
N THR A 158 -14.22 5.34 5.70
CA THR A 158 -14.25 5.38 7.18
C THR A 158 -15.58 4.90 7.72
N ALA A 159 -16.71 5.31 7.13
CA ALA A 159 -18.03 4.85 7.53
C ALA A 159 -18.21 3.33 7.32
N LEU A 160 -17.72 2.77 6.21
CA LEU A 160 -17.73 1.33 5.97
C LEU A 160 -16.88 0.56 6.99
N PHE A 161 -15.69 1.06 7.33
CA PHE A 161 -14.84 0.43 8.35
C PHE A 161 -15.47 0.47 9.74
N ILE A 162 -16.08 1.59 10.13
CA ILE A 162 -16.82 1.69 11.38
C ILE A 162 -17.98 0.70 11.40
N LEU A 163 -18.75 0.60 10.30
CA LEU A 163 -19.82 -0.38 10.18
C LEU A 163 -19.29 -1.81 10.30
N ASN A 164 -18.15 -2.12 9.68
CA ASN A 164 -17.51 -3.43 9.78
C ASN A 164 -17.09 -3.76 11.22
N PHE A 165 -16.47 -2.80 11.93
CA PHE A 165 -16.11 -3.00 13.34
C PHE A 165 -17.33 -3.17 14.24
N VAL A 166 -18.41 -2.40 14.01
CA VAL A 166 -19.67 -2.53 14.77
C VAL A 166 -20.32 -3.89 14.52
N LEU A 167 -20.38 -4.35 13.27
CA LEU A 167 -20.89 -5.68 12.94
C LEU A 167 -20.05 -6.78 13.58
N LEU A 168 -18.72 -6.68 13.50
CA LEU A 168 -17.78 -7.64 14.11
C LEU A 168 -17.82 -7.62 15.64
N ALA A 169 -18.24 -6.51 16.26
CA ALA A 169 -18.41 -6.41 17.71
C ALA A 169 -19.78 -6.94 18.19
N ILE A 170 -20.80 -6.96 17.32
CA ILE A 170 -22.16 -7.40 17.65
C ILE A 170 -22.37 -8.90 17.37
N ILE A 171 -21.69 -9.44 16.35
CA ILE A 171 -21.72 -10.86 15.94
C ILE A 171 -20.65 -11.64 16.68
#